data_AF-A0A9W6WML7-F1
#
_entry.id   AF-A0A9W6WML7-F1
#
_cell.length_a   1.000
_cell.length_b   1.000
_cell.length_c   1.000
_cell.angle_alpha   90.00
_cell.angle_beta   90.00
_cell.angle_gamma   90.00
#
_symmetry.space_group_name_H-M   'P 1'
#
loop_
_entity.id
_entity.type
_entity.pdbx_description
1 polymer ?
#
loop_
_entity_poly.entity_id
_entity_poly.type
_entity_poly.pdbx_seq_one_letter_code
_entity_poly.pdbx_strand_id
1 'polypeptide(L)'
;MHYKPGDTISLYPFNDKDDVELLIKILNWESICDYPIEIISGLNSIEGGLVNRLSLRTLFTHHLDIMSIPRRSFFELIWHFANNELEIEKLKEFSTIEESEALYDYANRPRRSILEVLQEFSSLKIPVEYIFDLFPILKPRLFSISSFGLNYKSEVELTIAIVEYKTMIRRIRKGVCTRWLKDEVKENDKILISINNNTIELDDTHGSSSSTVVDKPLIMISPGTG
;
A
#
# COMPACT_ATOMS: atom_id res chain seq x y z
N MET A 1 21.59 -2.88 14.00
CA MET A 1 20.86 -3.17 12.76
C MET A 1 21.92 -3.48 11.71
N HIS A 2 21.95 -4.68 11.13
CA HIS A 2 22.98 -5.09 10.17
C HIS A 2 22.37 -5.18 8.77
N TYR A 3 23.00 -4.52 7.80
CA TYR A 3 22.65 -4.57 6.39
C TYR A 3 23.93 -4.34 5.56
N LYS A 4 23.91 -4.74 4.29
CA LYS A 4 25.00 -4.54 3.32
C LYS A 4 24.52 -3.72 2.12
N PRO A 5 25.46 -3.13 1.32
CA PRO A 5 25.10 -2.52 0.06
C PRO A 5 24.23 -3.42 -0.81
N GLY A 6 23.15 -2.85 -1.35
CA GLY A 6 22.20 -3.57 -2.16
C GLY A 6 21.02 -4.19 -1.39
N ASP A 7 21.05 -4.24 -0.06
CA ASP A 7 19.88 -4.62 0.74
C ASP A 7 18.73 -3.60 0.61
N THR A 8 17.51 -4.04 0.94
CA THR A 8 16.32 -3.18 0.90
C THR A 8 15.65 -3.11 2.27
N ILE A 9 14.93 -2.02 2.51
CA ILE A 9 14.10 -1.83 3.70
C ILE A 9 12.62 -1.86 3.30
N SER A 10 11.81 -2.58 4.05
CA SER A 10 10.35 -2.50 4.00
C SER A 10 9.87 -1.43 4.98
N LEU A 11 9.11 -0.46 4.47
CA LEU A 11 8.38 0.52 5.26
C LEU A 11 6.89 0.16 5.31
N TYR A 12 6.25 0.38 6.45
CA TYR A 12 4.83 0.08 6.67
C TYR A 12 4.02 1.38 6.74
N PRO A 13 3.54 1.91 5.60
CA PRO A 13 2.79 3.17 5.57
C PRO A 13 1.35 2.97 6.05
N PHE A 14 0.65 4.08 6.26
CA PHE A 14 -0.79 4.09 6.52
C PHE A 14 -1.55 5.02 5.58
N ASN A 15 -2.85 4.73 5.41
CA ASN A 15 -3.76 5.53 4.59
C ASN A 15 -3.97 6.92 5.18
N ASP A 16 -4.31 7.87 4.32
CA ASP A 16 -4.63 9.23 4.74
C ASP A 16 -5.87 9.23 5.65
N LYS A 17 -5.83 10.03 6.72
CA LYS A 17 -6.92 10.09 7.69
C LYS A 17 -8.23 10.53 7.04
N ASP A 18 -8.19 11.51 6.13
CA ASP A 18 -9.39 12.04 5.50
C ASP A 18 -10.02 11.01 4.56
N ASP A 19 -9.20 10.22 3.86
CA ASP A 19 -9.66 9.10 3.03
C ASP A 19 -10.34 8.00 3.88
N VAL A 20 -9.78 7.70 5.06
CA VAL A 20 -10.37 6.73 6.00
C VAL A 20 -11.70 7.23 6.57
N GLU A 21 -11.78 8.49 7.01
CA GLU A 21 -13.04 9.07 7.49
C GLU A 21 -14.10 9.11 6.39
N LEU A 22 -13.71 9.48 5.16
CA LEU A 22 -14.59 9.48 4.01
C LEU A 22 -15.14 8.08 3.74
N LEU A 23 -14.29 7.05 3.78
CA LEU A 23 -14.72 5.67 3.58
C LEU A 23 -15.75 5.23 4.63
N ILE A 24 -15.46 5.47 5.91
CA ILE A 24 -16.34 5.10 7.02
C ILE A 24 -17.71 5.76 6.85
N LYS A 25 -17.73 7.03 6.43
CA LYS A 25 -18.97 7.77 6.14
C LYS A 25 -19.74 7.20 4.95
N ILE A 26 -19.06 6.86 3.86
CA ILE A 26 -19.70 6.27 2.67
C ILE A 26 -20.39 4.94 3.04
N LEU A 27 -19.71 4.10 3.83
CA LEU A 27 -20.23 2.81 4.25
C LEU A 27 -21.27 2.91 5.40
N ASN A 28 -21.49 4.09 5.96
CA ASN A 28 -22.35 4.35 7.12
C ASN A 28 -21.93 3.54 8.36
N TRP A 29 -20.62 3.44 8.62
CA TRP A 29 -20.04 2.66 9.71
C TRP A 29 -19.54 3.52 10.87
N GLU A 30 -19.88 4.81 10.92
CA GLU A 30 -19.43 5.74 11.96
C GLU A 30 -19.74 5.24 13.37
N SER A 31 -20.92 4.65 13.55
CA SER A 31 -21.37 4.15 14.85
C SER A 31 -20.61 2.92 15.34
N ILE A 32 -19.94 2.19 14.44
CA ILE A 32 -19.28 0.91 14.75
C ILE A 32 -17.75 0.95 14.60
N CYS A 33 -17.20 1.96 13.93
CA CYS A 33 -15.83 1.93 13.41
C CYS A 33 -14.72 1.90 14.46
N ASP A 34 -15.01 2.33 15.70
CA ASP A 34 -14.06 2.40 16.81
C ASP A 34 -14.25 1.26 17.83
N TYR A 35 -15.22 0.36 17.63
CA TYR A 35 -15.36 -0.80 18.52
C TYR A 35 -14.29 -1.86 18.26
N PRO A 36 -13.88 -2.60 19.31
CA PRO A 36 -13.02 -3.76 19.16
C PRO A 36 -13.66 -4.80 18.24
N ILE A 37 -12.87 -5.36 17.33
CA ILE A 37 -13.30 -6.45 16.44
C ILE A 37 -12.42 -7.69 16.64
N GLU A 38 -13.01 -8.85 16.39
CA GLU A 38 -12.32 -10.13 16.34
C GLU A 38 -12.30 -10.66 14.90
N ILE A 39 -11.14 -11.12 14.46
CA ILE A 39 -10.94 -11.63 13.10
C ILE A 39 -10.93 -13.14 13.19
N ILE A 40 -12.06 -13.76 12.80
CA ILE A 40 -12.28 -15.20 12.88
C ILE A 40 -11.51 -15.92 11.74
N SER A 41 -11.40 -15.27 10.59
CA SER A 41 -10.67 -15.75 9.40
C SER A 41 -10.32 -14.58 8.47
N GLY A 42 -9.37 -14.79 7.54
CA GLY A 42 -9.06 -13.83 6.48
C GLY A 42 -7.72 -13.09 6.59
N LEU A 43 -7.01 -13.22 7.73
CA LEU A 43 -5.70 -12.59 7.95
C LEU A 43 -4.67 -13.60 8.46
N ASN A 44 -4.27 -14.53 7.59
CA ASN A 44 -3.38 -15.61 7.99
C ASN A 44 -1.89 -15.20 8.06
N SER A 45 -1.51 -14.05 7.49
CA SER A 45 -0.18 -13.45 7.64
C SER A 45 -0.18 -12.00 7.15
N ILE A 46 -0.08 -11.03 8.07
CA ILE A 46 0.23 -9.64 7.75
C ILE A 46 1.69 -9.41 8.11
N GLU A 47 2.46 -8.99 7.12
CA GLU A 47 3.84 -8.57 7.33
C GLU A 47 3.86 -7.35 8.27
N GLY A 48 4.75 -7.35 9.26
CA GLY A 48 4.78 -6.32 10.31
C GLY A 48 3.80 -6.56 11.47
N GLY A 49 2.91 -7.54 11.35
CA GLY A 49 1.95 -7.92 12.39
C GLY A 49 0.73 -7.00 12.47
N LEU A 50 -0.22 -7.38 13.33
CA LEU A 50 -1.44 -6.61 13.57
C LEU A 50 -1.18 -5.45 14.53
N VAL A 51 -1.89 -4.35 14.33
CA VAL A 51 -1.88 -3.22 15.27
C VAL A 51 -2.62 -3.60 16.56
N ASN A 52 -2.16 -3.07 17.69
CA ASN A 52 -2.85 -3.24 18.96
C ASN A 52 -4.21 -2.53 18.94
N ARG A 53 -5.23 -3.14 19.56
CA ARG A 53 -6.64 -2.67 19.58
C ARG A 53 -7.25 -2.57 18.18
N LEU A 54 -7.54 -3.73 17.61
CA LEU A 54 -8.19 -3.83 16.31
C LEU A 54 -9.62 -3.28 16.35
N SER A 55 -9.91 -2.40 15.42
CA SER A 55 -11.19 -1.79 15.08
C SER A 55 -11.25 -1.57 13.56
N LEU A 56 -12.42 -1.31 12.99
CA LEU A 56 -12.54 -1.04 11.55
C LEU A 56 -11.68 0.15 11.13
N ARG A 57 -11.66 1.22 11.93
CA ARG A 57 -10.80 2.39 11.66
C ARG A 57 -9.34 1.99 11.58
N THR A 58 -8.84 1.21 12.54
CA THR A 58 -7.44 0.78 12.54
C THR A 58 -7.11 -0.16 11.37
N LEU A 59 -8.04 -1.02 10.94
CA LEU A 59 -7.89 -1.84 9.74
C LEU A 59 -7.77 -0.99 8.49
N PHE A 60 -8.69 -0.04 8.28
CA PHE A 60 -8.63 0.87 7.14
C PHE A 60 -7.41 1.77 7.17
N THR A 61 -6.91 2.13 8.35
CA THR A 61 -5.73 2.98 8.46
C THR A 61 -4.45 2.22 8.10
N HIS A 62 -4.26 1.01 8.64
CA HIS A 62 -2.95 0.33 8.61
C HIS A 62 -2.88 -0.94 7.76
N HIS A 63 -4.01 -1.61 7.52
CA HIS A 63 -3.99 -3.01 7.02
C HIS A 63 -4.67 -3.18 5.67
N LEU A 64 -5.55 -2.27 5.26
CA LEU A 64 -6.35 -2.41 4.03
C LEU A 64 -6.01 -1.32 3.02
N ASP A 65 -5.84 -1.69 1.75
CA ASP A 65 -5.54 -0.77 0.65
C ASP A 65 -6.83 -0.24 0.01
N ILE A 66 -7.37 0.82 0.62
CA ILE A 66 -8.61 1.49 0.20
C ILE A 66 -8.45 2.32 -1.09
N MET A 67 -7.20 2.58 -1.50
CA MET A 67 -6.86 3.40 -2.67
C MET A 67 -6.49 2.57 -3.90
N SER A 68 -6.42 1.25 -3.75
CA SER A 68 -6.14 0.33 -4.86
C SER A 68 -7.21 0.42 -5.96
N ILE A 69 -6.80 0.07 -7.19
CA ILE A 69 -7.73 -0.02 -8.32
C ILE A 69 -8.56 -1.31 -8.11
N PRO A 70 -9.90 -1.23 -8.10
CA PRO A 70 -10.76 -2.39 -7.88
C PRO A 70 -10.57 -3.41 -8.98
N ARG A 71 -10.47 -4.68 -8.59
CA ARG A 71 -10.41 -5.82 -9.50
C ARG A 71 -11.81 -6.21 -9.95
N ARG A 72 -11.93 -7.03 -10.99
CA ARG A 72 -13.22 -7.60 -11.41
C ARG A 72 -13.99 -8.26 -10.26
N SER A 73 -13.30 -9.05 -9.42
CA SER A 73 -13.90 -9.73 -8.26
C SER A 73 -14.55 -8.76 -7.25
N PHE A 74 -14.07 -7.53 -7.16
CA PHE A 74 -14.71 -6.50 -6.36
C PHE A 74 -16.09 -6.17 -6.93
N PHE A 75 -16.21 -5.97 -8.25
CA PHE A 75 -17.49 -5.69 -8.90
C PHE A 75 -18.44 -6.88 -8.86
N GLU A 76 -17.94 -8.11 -9.06
CA GLU A 76 -18.69 -9.36 -8.90
C GLU A 76 -19.35 -9.47 -7.51
N LEU A 77 -18.69 -8.93 -6.47
CA LEU A 77 -19.21 -8.89 -5.12
C LEU A 77 -20.20 -7.76 -4.89
N ILE A 78 -19.82 -6.51 -5.21
CA ILE A 78 -20.54 -5.34 -4.70
C ILE A 78 -21.90 -5.10 -5.37
N TRP A 79 -22.13 -5.59 -6.59
CA TRP A 79 -23.42 -5.39 -7.27
C TRP A 79 -24.58 -6.03 -6.48
N HIS A 80 -24.31 -7.11 -5.72
CA HIS A 80 -25.29 -7.76 -4.85
C HIS A 80 -25.79 -6.88 -3.70
N PHE A 81 -25.03 -5.83 -3.36
CA PHE A 81 -25.34 -4.92 -2.25
C PHE A 81 -25.91 -3.58 -2.72
N ALA A 82 -26.07 -3.37 -4.03
CA ALA A 82 -26.69 -2.17 -4.57
C ALA A 82 -28.23 -2.29 -4.52
N ASN A 83 -28.91 -1.16 -4.29
CA ASN A 83 -30.37 -1.08 -4.20
C ASN A 83 -31.00 -0.20 -5.30
N ASN A 84 -30.20 0.26 -6.26
CA ASN A 84 -30.64 1.03 -7.41
C ASN A 84 -30.43 0.21 -8.69
N GLU A 85 -31.45 0.07 -9.52
CA GLU A 85 -31.41 -0.77 -10.72
C GLU A 85 -30.32 -0.34 -11.72
N LEU A 86 -30.13 0.97 -11.93
CA LEU A 86 -29.10 1.49 -12.83
C LEU A 86 -27.70 1.25 -12.27
N GLU A 87 -27.51 1.40 -10.96
CA GLU A 87 -26.24 1.07 -10.31
C GLU A 87 -25.94 -0.43 -10.41
N ILE A 88 -26.94 -1.30 -10.19
CA ILE A 88 -26.81 -2.75 -10.33
C ILE A 88 -26.38 -3.12 -11.75
N GLU A 89 -27.06 -2.59 -12.77
CA GLU A 89 -26.74 -2.85 -14.17
C GLU A 89 -25.30 -2.45 -14.51
N LYS A 90 -24.90 -1.23 -14.09
CA LYS A 90 -23.54 -0.73 -14.33
C LYS A 90 -22.47 -1.53 -13.58
N LEU A 91 -22.72 -1.93 -12.33
CA LEU A 91 -21.79 -2.75 -11.57
C LEU A 91 -21.66 -4.16 -12.15
N LYS A 92 -22.76 -4.73 -12.64
CA LYS A 92 -22.74 -6.01 -13.38
C LYS A 92 -21.91 -5.91 -14.64
N GLU A 93 -22.02 -4.82 -15.39
CA GLU A 93 -21.22 -4.61 -16.60
C GLU A 93 -19.71 -4.74 -16.30
N PHE A 94 -19.26 -4.16 -15.18
CA PHE A 94 -17.87 -4.25 -14.75
C PHE A 94 -17.44 -5.62 -14.20
N SER A 95 -18.41 -6.48 -13.87
CA SER A 95 -18.17 -7.81 -13.33
C SER A 95 -17.95 -8.88 -14.40
N THR A 96 -18.40 -8.66 -15.64
CA THR A 96 -18.32 -9.67 -16.70
C THR A 96 -16.97 -9.69 -17.43
N ILE A 97 -16.63 -10.84 -18.04
CA ILE A 97 -15.40 -10.99 -18.85
C ILE A 97 -15.60 -10.37 -20.23
N GLU A 98 -16.80 -10.52 -20.78
CA GLU A 98 -17.23 -10.05 -22.08
C GLU A 98 -17.05 -8.53 -22.22
N GLU A 99 -17.23 -7.78 -21.13
CA GLU A 99 -17.14 -6.31 -21.09
C GLU A 99 -15.84 -5.82 -20.44
N SER A 100 -14.73 -6.54 -20.65
CA SER A 100 -13.40 -6.19 -20.10
C SER A 100 -12.97 -4.75 -20.45
N GLU A 101 -13.38 -4.21 -21.59
CA GLU A 101 -13.08 -2.83 -22.00
C GLU A 101 -13.79 -1.80 -21.11
N ALA A 102 -15.04 -2.07 -20.71
CA ALA A 102 -15.79 -1.19 -19.81
C ALA A 102 -15.10 -1.05 -18.45
N LEU A 103 -14.68 -2.18 -17.85
CA LEU A 103 -13.90 -2.17 -16.61
C LEU A 103 -12.53 -1.49 -16.80
N TYR A 104 -11.89 -1.67 -17.95
CA TYR A 104 -10.61 -1.02 -18.23
C TYR A 104 -10.76 0.51 -18.30
N ASP A 105 -11.71 1.02 -19.07
CA ASP A 105 -11.96 2.45 -19.23
C ASP A 105 -12.51 3.09 -17.96
N TYR A 106 -13.30 2.36 -17.17
CA TYR A 106 -13.82 2.84 -15.89
C TYR A 106 -12.77 2.79 -14.78
N ALA A 107 -12.11 1.67 -14.52
CA ALA A 107 -11.25 1.53 -13.34
C ALA A 107 -9.76 1.76 -13.67
N ASN A 108 -9.24 1.01 -14.63
CA ASN A 108 -7.80 0.85 -14.83
C ASN A 108 -7.15 2.07 -15.50
N ARG A 109 -7.72 2.51 -16.61
CA ARG A 109 -7.22 3.62 -17.42
C ARG A 109 -7.18 4.95 -16.66
N PRO A 110 -8.22 5.37 -15.91
CA PRO A 110 -8.16 6.58 -15.10
C PRO A 110 -7.49 6.36 -13.73
N ARG A 111 -7.14 5.11 -13.38
CA ARG A 111 -6.68 4.71 -12.04
C ARG A 111 -7.69 5.13 -10.97
N ARG A 112 -8.95 4.76 -11.17
CA ARG A 112 -10.04 4.97 -10.21
C ARG A 112 -9.86 4.00 -9.04
N SER A 113 -9.94 4.53 -7.82
CA SER A 113 -9.74 3.79 -6.58
C SER A 113 -11.03 3.12 -6.09
N ILE A 114 -10.91 2.10 -5.24
CA ILE A 114 -12.07 1.49 -4.54
C ILE A 114 -12.87 2.58 -3.81
N LEU A 115 -12.22 3.48 -3.08
CA LEU A 115 -12.87 4.58 -2.37
C LEU A 115 -13.76 5.44 -3.29
N GLU A 116 -13.30 5.74 -4.50
CA GLU A 116 -14.07 6.51 -5.48
C GLU A 116 -15.24 5.72 -6.06
N VAL A 117 -15.08 4.42 -6.27
CA VAL A 117 -16.20 3.58 -6.70
C VAL A 117 -17.29 3.56 -5.64
N LEU A 118 -16.91 3.36 -4.37
CA LEU A 118 -17.86 3.38 -3.25
C LEU A 118 -18.52 4.76 -3.08
N GLN A 119 -17.80 5.85 -3.39
CA GLN A 119 -18.35 7.21 -3.41
C GLN A 119 -19.36 7.42 -4.56
N GLU A 120 -19.12 6.80 -5.73
CA GLU A 120 -19.95 6.95 -6.94
C GLU A 120 -21.25 6.13 -6.85
N PHE A 121 -21.18 4.91 -6.29
CA PHE A 121 -22.32 3.99 -6.15
C PHE A 121 -22.96 4.08 -4.76
N SER A 122 -23.78 5.11 -4.58
CA SER A 122 -24.35 5.47 -3.27
C SER A 122 -25.42 4.50 -2.74
N SER A 123 -25.99 3.63 -3.59
CA SER A 123 -27.02 2.67 -3.16
C SER A 123 -26.46 1.44 -2.44
N LEU A 124 -25.13 1.28 -2.43
CA LEU A 124 -24.43 0.16 -1.81
C LEU A 124 -24.69 0.08 -0.29
N LYS A 125 -25.08 -1.11 0.17
CA LYS A 125 -25.26 -1.49 1.57
C LYS A 125 -24.47 -2.75 1.86
N ILE A 126 -23.15 -2.58 1.98
CA ILE A 126 -22.20 -3.68 2.16
C ILE A 126 -22.15 -4.08 3.64
N PRO A 127 -22.36 -5.36 3.98
CA PRO A 127 -22.16 -5.86 5.33
C PRO A 127 -20.67 -5.86 5.72
N VAL A 128 -20.38 -5.63 7.00
CA VAL A 128 -19.01 -5.48 7.51
C VAL A 128 -18.17 -6.75 7.36
N GLU A 129 -18.83 -7.91 7.31
CA GLU A 129 -18.23 -9.23 7.20
C GLU A 129 -17.45 -9.41 5.89
N TYR A 130 -17.77 -8.65 4.85
CA TYR A 130 -17.12 -8.71 3.54
C TYR A 130 -15.88 -7.82 3.42
N ILE A 131 -15.45 -7.14 4.50
CA ILE A 131 -14.36 -6.15 4.45
C ILE A 131 -13.07 -6.69 3.80
N PHE A 132 -12.70 -7.96 4.05
CA PHE A 132 -11.50 -8.57 3.47
C PHE A 132 -11.67 -9.03 2.02
N ASP A 133 -12.90 -9.17 1.55
CA ASP A 133 -13.20 -9.44 0.14
C ASP A 133 -13.20 -8.14 -0.69
N LEU A 134 -13.57 -7.02 -0.06
CA LEU A 134 -13.56 -5.71 -0.70
C LEU A 134 -12.15 -5.14 -0.85
N PHE A 135 -11.38 -5.15 0.23
CA PHE A 135 -10.11 -4.42 0.28
C PHE A 135 -8.91 -5.36 0.29
N PRO A 136 -7.99 -5.23 -0.68
CA PRO A 136 -6.70 -5.90 -0.60
C PRO A 136 -5.92 -5.48 0.64
N ILE A 137 -4.99 -6.32 1.08
CA ILE A 137 -4.07 -5.96 2.17
C ILE A 137 -3.11 -4.85 1.72
N LEU A 138 -2.96 -3.82 2.56
CA LEU A 138 -1.98 -2.76 2.37
C LEU A 138 -0.57 -3.35 2.51
N LYS A 139 0.18 -3.30 1.41
CA LYS A 139 1.51 -3.90 1.36
C LYS A 139 2.58 -2.94 1.87
N PRO A 140 3.63 -3.45 2.54
CA PRO A 140 4.81 -2.65 2.81
C PRO A 140 5.48 -2.19 1.52
N ARG A 141 6.21 -1.08 1.61
CA ARG A 141 6.93 -0.51 0.49
C ARG A 141 8.43 -0.70 0.66
N LEU A 142 9.02 -1.39 -0.31
CA LEU A 142 10.43 -1.67 -0.39
C LEU A 142 11.20 -0.48 -0.98
N PHE A 143 12.30 -0.09 -0.35
CA PHE A 143 13.27 0.89 -0.85
C PHE A 143 14.69 0.34 -0.73
N SER A 144 15.53 0.61 -1.73
CA SER A 144 16.96 0.31 -1.65
C SER A 144 17.62 1.17 -0.58
N ILE A 145 18.47 0.56 0.25
CA ILE A 145 19.26 1.30 1.22
C ILE A 145 20.34 2.09 0.47
N SER A 146 20.38 3.41 0.67
CA SER A 146 21.29 4.34 0.00
C SER A 146 22.55 4.67 0.80
N SER A 147 22.65 4.22 2.05
CA SER A 147 23.84 4.39 2.89
C SER A 147 24.68 3.11 2.95
N PHE A 148 25.93 3.26 3.38
CA PHE A 148 26.81 2.14 3.74
C PHE A 148 26.99 2.07 5.26
N GLY A 149 26.77 0.89 5.84
CA GLY A 149 26.90 0.66 7.28
C GLY A 149 28.37 0.62 7.73
N LEU A 150 29.04 1.77 7.84
CA LEU A 150 30.38 1.86 8.42
C LEU A 150 30.30 1.69 9.95
N ASN A 151 30.62 0.48 10.42
CA ASN A 151 31.06 -0.02 11.73
C ASN A 151 30.66 0.64 13.07
N TYR A 152 29.98 1.79 13.17
CA TYR A 152 29.60 2.41 14.45
C TYR A 152 28.35 3.30 14.39
N LYS A 153 27.75 3.53 13.22
CA LYS A 153 26.50 4.30 13.07
C LYS A 153 25.33 3.37 12.71
N SER A 154 24.29 3.35 13.55
CA SER A 154 23.02 2.64 13.26
C SER A 154 22.09 3.54 12.43
N GLU A 155 22.62 4.16 11.37
CA GLU A 155 21.90 5.10 10.50
C GLU A 155 21.62 4.42 9.16
N VAL A 156 20.37 4.50 8.68
CA VAL A 156 19.94 4.00 7.37
C VAL A 156 19.41 5.19 6.58
N GLU A 157 19.94 5.40 5.38
CA GLU A 157 19.51 6.48 4.48
C GLU A 157 18.75 5.89 3.30
N LEU A 158 17.71 6.60 2.86
CA LEU A 158 16.87 6.21 1.72
C LEU A 158 16.73 7.38 0.75
N THR A 159 16.91 7.11 -0.54
CA THR A 159 16.64 8.06 -1.62
C THR A 159 15.29 7.78 -2.24
N ILE A 160 14.29 8.63 -1.98
CA ILE A 160 12.89 8.37 -2.34
C ILE A 160 12.32 9.51 -3.17
N ALA A 161 11.83 9.20 -4.37
CA ALA A 161 11.05 10.13 -5.17
C ALA A 161 9.60 10.18 -4.67
N ILE A 162 9.08 11.40 -4.46
CA ILE A 162 7.67 11.60 -4.11
C ILE A 162 6.80 11.27 -5.32
N VAL A 163 5.80 10.40 -5.12
CA VAL A 163 4.86 10.01 -6.16
C VAL A 163 3.66 10.92 -6.06
N GLU A 164 3.56 11.88 -6.99
CA GLU A 164 2.42 12.78 -7.11
C GLU A 164 2.17 13.08 -8.59
N TYR A 165 0.98 12.76 -9.10
CA TYR A 165 0.63 12.96 -10.52
C TYR A 165 -0.85 13.24 -10.70
N LYS A 166 -1.21 13.86 -11.83
CA LYS A 166 -2.62 14.14 -12.18
C LYS A 166 -3.14 13.06 -13.11
N THR A 167 -4.33 12.53 -12.80
CA THR A 167 -5.02 11.54 -13.63
C THR A 167 -5.84 12.21 -14.73
N MET A 168 -6.34 11.41 -15.68
CA MET A 168 -7.23 11.91 -16.74
C MET A 168 -8.55 12.49 -16.20
N ILE A 169 -9.02 11.99 -15.05
CA ILE A 169 -10.17 12.55 -14.32
C ILE A 169 -9.82 13.80 -13.50
N ARG A 170 -8.64 14.39 -13.75
CA ARG A 170 -8.12 15.63 -13.15
C ARG A 170 -7.91 15.59 -11.63
N ARG A 171 -8.01 14.41 -11.00
CA ARG A 171 -7.66 14.21 -9.59
C ARG A 171 -6.16 13.98 -9.42
N ILE A 172 -5.60 14.57 -8.37
CA ILE A 172 -4.21 14.35 -7.97
C ILE A 172 -4.14 13.01 -7.25
N ARG A 173 -3.21 12.15 -7.67
CA ARG A 173 -2.87 10.89 -7.03
C ARG A 173 -1.55 11.05 -6.32
N LYS A 174 -1.52 10.65 -5.06
CA LYS A 174 -0.31 10.54 -4.26
C LYS A 174 -0.03 9.07 -3.96
N GLY A 175 1.24 8.68 -3.95
CA GLY A 175 1.61 7.34 -3.47
C GLY A 175 1.41 7.27 -1.96
N VAL A 176 0.77 6.20 -1.46
CA VAL A 176 0.46 6.05 -0.02
C VAL A 176 1.72 6.21 0.84
N CYS A 177 2.78 5.46 0.52
CA CYS A 177 4.02 5.48 1.28
C CYS A 177 4.80 6.80 1.16
N THR A 178 4.92 7.35 -0.05
CA THR A 178 5.73 8.56 -0.26
C THR A 178 5.03 9.82 0.24
N ARG A 179 3.68 9.87 0.19
CA ARG A 179 2.88 10.86 0.92
C ARG A 179 3.09 10.74 2.41
N TRP A 180 2.92 9.53 2.97
CA TRP A 180 3.09 9.29 4.41
C TRP A 180 4.47 9.73 4.91
N LEU A 181 5.54 9.39 4.20
CA LEU A 181 6.90 9.85 4.51
C LEU A 181 7.05 11.37 4.48
N LYS A 182 6.39 12.04 3.54
CA LYS A 182 6.51 13.49 3.34
C LYS A 182 5.67 14.29 4.35
N ASP A 183 4.45 13.83 4.60
CA ASP A 183 3.40 14.61 5.24
C ASP A 183 3.20 14.21 6.72
N GLU A 184 3.46 12.95 7.09
CA GLU A 184 3.15 12.40 8.43
C GLU A 184 4.39 12.15 9.29
N VAL A 185 5.48 11.68 8.68
CA VAL A 185 6.71 11.33 9.41
C VAL A 185 7.49 12.58 9.80
N LYS A 186 7.77 12.71 11.10
CA LYS A 186 8.53 13.82 11.68
C LYS A 186 9.86 13.34 12.24
N GLU A 187 10.73 14.31 12.52
CA GLU A 187 12.00 14.04 13.18
C GLU A 187 11.77 13.35 14.52
N ASN A 188 12.54 12.28 14.77
CA ASN A 188 12.47 11.42 15.96
C ASN A 188 11.24 10.50 16.07
N ASP A 189 10.39 10.42 15.03
CA ASP A 189 9.33 9.42 15.01
C ASP A 189 9.90 7.99 14.95
N LYS A 190 9.21 7.06 15.63
CA LYS A 190 9.54 5.64 15.57
C LYS A 190 8.77 4.99 14.43
N ILE A 191 9.50 4.41 13.49
CA ILE A 191 8.93 3.77 12.31
C ILE A 191 9.17 2.26 12.41
N LEU A 192 8.12 1.47 12.18
CA LEU A 192 8.27 0.04 11.99
C LEU A 192 8.94 -0.22 10.64
N ILE A 193 9.97 -1.06 10.66
CA ILE A 193 10.75 -1.41 9.49
C ILE A 193 11.15 -2.89 9.55
N SER A 194 11.48 -3.44 8.40
CA SER A 194 12.14 -4.74 8.27
C SER A 194 13.18 -4.66 7.16
N ILE A 195 14.32 -5.33 7.37
CA ILE A 195 15.40 -5.39 6.38
C ILE A 195 15.25 -6.68 5.59
N ASN A 196 15.35 -6.54 4.28
CA ASN A 196 15.42 -7.66 3.36
C ASN A 196 16.83 -7.73 2.81
N ASN A 197 17.56 -8.74 3.26
CA ASN A 197 18.92 -9.00 2.84
C ASN A 197 18.89 -9.54 1.41
N ASN A 198 19.57 -8.87 0.49
CA ASN A 198 19.67 -9.29 -0.89
C ASN A 198 20.89 -10.19 -1.11
N THR A 199 20.82 -11.02 -2.14
CA THR A 199 21.90 -11.94 -2.52
C THR A 199 22.92 -11.30 -3.46
N ILE A 200 23.01 -9.96 -3.49
CA ILE A 200 24.11 -9.31 -4.22
C ILE A 200 25.38 -9.66 -3.46
N GLU A 201 26.14 -10.58 -4.03
CA GLU A 201 27.47 -10.96 -3.60
C GLU A 201 28.44 -10.00 -4.29
N LEU A 202 28.71 -8.88 -3.63
CA LEU A 202 29.97 -8.20 -3.85
C LEU A 202 30.99 -9.02 -3.07
N ASP A 203 32.01 -9.57 -3.75
CA ASP A 203 33.05 -10.39 -3.13
C ASP A 203 33.62 -9.66 -1.90
N ASP A 204 33.14 -10.01 -0.69
CA ASP A 204 33.68 -9.51 0.57
C ASP A 204 35.00 -10.24 0.84
N THR A 205 36.07 -9.84 0.16
CA THR A 205 37.44 -10.30 0.46
C THR A 205 38.01 -9.66 1.73
N HIS A 206 37.16 -9.31 2.70
CA HIS A 206 37.53 -8.61 3.93
C HIS A 206 37.43 -9.50 5.18
N GLY A 207 37.88 -10.75 5.05
CA GLY A 207 38.11 -11.66 6.18
C GLY A 207 39.59 -11.84 6.57
N SER A 208 40.53 -11.10 5.98
CA SER A 208 41.93 -11.12 6.43
C SER A 208 42.63 -9.81 6.12
N SER A 209 43.35 -9.33 7.12
CA SER A 209 44.15 -8.12 7.18
C SER A 209 45.08 -7.94 5.96
N SER A 210 44.65 -7.17 4.95
CA SER A 210 45.52 -6.32 4.13
C SER A 210 44.67 -5.45 3.21
N SER A 211 44.93 -4.13 3.24
CA SER A 211 44.88 -3.21 2.09
C SER A 211 43.88 -3.47 0.95
N THR A 212 42.81 -2.67 0.94
CA THR A 212 42.31 -1.86 -0.19
C THR A 212 42.26 -2.48 -1.60
N VAL A 213 41.05 -2.47 -2.15
CA VAL A 213 40.63 -2.48 -3.58
C VAL A 213 39.78 -3.71 -3.91
N VAL A 214 38.53 -3.47 -4.31
CA VAL A 214 37.75 -4.41 -5.11
C VAL A 214 38.59 -4.69 -6.36
N ASP A 215 39.23 -5.85 -6.42
CA ASP A 215 40.23 -6.16 -7.45
C ASP A 215 39.64 -6.27 -8.88
N LYS A 216 38.31 -6.12 -8.98
CA LYS A 216 37.54 -6.12 -10.21
C LYS A 216 36.89 -4.74 -10.41
N PRO A 217 37.00 -4.12 -11.59
CA PRO A 217 36.27 -2.89 -11.87
C PRO A 217 34.76 -3.14 -11.82
N LEU A 218 34.02 -2.28 -11.13
CA LEU A 218 32.56 -2.31 -11.05
C LEU A 218 31.95 -1.24 -11.95
N ILE A 219 30.99 -1.62 -12.79
CA ILE A 219 30.17 -0.68 -13.58
C ILE A 219 28.77 -0.70 -12.98
N MET A 220 28.34 0.45 -12.43
CA MET A 220 26.99 0.66 -11.92
C MET A 220 26.25 1.58 -12.87
N ILE A 221 25.04 1.21 -13.28
CA ILE A 221 24.20 1.99 -14.17
C ILE A 221 22.89 2.28 -13.46
N SER A 222 22.67 3.53 -13.08
CA SER A 222 21.43 3.94 -12.45
C SER A 222 20.92 5.31 -12.91
N PRO A 223 19.79 5.34 -13.64
CA PRO A 223 19.09 6.59 -13.91
C PRO A 223 18.11 6.95 -12.78
N GLY A 224 18.03 8.22 -12.41
CA GLY A 224 17.06 8.72 -11.43
C GLY A 224 17.41 8.30 -9.99
N THR A 225 16.46 7.67 -9.28
CA THR A 225 16.66 7.17 -7.90
C THR A 225 17.31 5.79 -7.81
N GLY A 226 17.78 5.26 -8.94
CA GLY A 226 18.42 3.94 -9.01
C GLY A 226 19.84 3.92 -8.47
#